data_AF-A0A8S8Y4H9-F1
#
_entry.id   AF-A0A8S8Y4H9-F1
#
_cell.length_a   1.000
_cell.length_b   1.000
_cell.length_c   1.000
_cell.angle_alpha   90.00
_cell.angle_beta   90.00
_cell.angle_gamma   90.00
#
_symmetry.space_group_name_H-M   'P 1'
#
loop_
_entity.id
_entity.type
_entity.pdbx_description
1 polymer ?
#
loop_
_entity_poly.entity_id
_entity_poly.type
_entity_poly.pdbx_seq_one_letter_code
_entity_poly.pdbx_strand_id
1 'polypeptide(L)'
;MNFEITQEAIGLSRSQTSMEIPLNITPIENAEAFTAGSAELVLTLSDGTLVDSIDISSKTAPRVFWVWEDSATSVSNGRLEMAITMRNDGNTADGLVVRMTSSYFTEMSFIPPTDAIVEDGSKNIRSFEIVNIDKAANFTFRAWAKIPDSQTSADDFYINITAHSRLAEDNPFRFTANTSFDAAASSNENQESIVDSISDIVSTMFVVIWAWKWIVIATVISGLMINKSIKDRRARLADVELMNAQQEIRTKTRRLDGGICEQKQPTPEIAQSPQIPSEVFAGMFRRLEVDKSRLQNLLIQRLVGAA
;
A
#
# COMPACT_ATOMS: atom_id res chain seq x y z
N MET A 1 -39.57 10.83 42.93
CA MET A 1 -40.23 10.92 41.62
C MET A 1 -41.60 11.49 41.88
N ASN A 2 -41.91 12.69 41.40
CA ASN A 2 -43.25 13.25 41.51
C ASN A 2 -43.89 13.12 40.14
N PHE A 3 -45.06 12.50 40.07
CA PHE A 3 -45.86 12.50 38.87
C PHE A 3 -46.64 13.80 38.81
N GLU A 4 -46.65 14.45 37.65
CA GLU A 4 -47.56 15.55 37.41
C GLU A 4 -48.87 14.96 36.86
N ILE A 5 -49.92 15.00 37.68
CA ILE A 5 -51.26 14.60 37.26
C ILE A 5 -51.92 15.83 36.66
N THR A 6 -52.19 15.81 35.35
CA THR A 6 -52.70 16.98 34.61
C THR A 6 -54.21 17.21 34.78
N GLN A 7 -54.86 16.61 35.79
CA GLN A 7 -56.30 16.77 36.02
C GLN A 7 -56.62 17.26 37.43
N GLU A 8 -57.34 18.39 37.47
CA GLU A 8 -58.09 18.87 38.62
C GLU A 8 -59.46 18.16 38.64
N ALA A 9 -59.66 17.26 39.60
CA ALA A 9 -60.94 16.68 40.07
C ALA A 9 -62.09 16.49 39.05
N ILE A 10 -62.42 15.22 38.73
CA ILE A 10 -63.64 14.88 37.98
C ILE A 10 -64.82 14.69 38.95
N GLY A 11 -65.80 15.60 38.90
CA GLY A 11 -67.05 15.47 39.64
C GLY A 11 -68.12 14.69 38.86
N LEU A 12 -68.66 13.63 39.45
CA LEU A 12 -69.81 12.89 38.90
C LEU A 12 -71.08 13.20 39.70
N SER A 13 -72.19 13.47 38.99
CA SER A 13 -73.51 13.62 39.61
C SER A 13 -74.16 12.27 39.89
N ARG A 14 -75.22 12.26 40.72
CA ARG A 14 -75.96 11.05 41.07
C ARG A 14 -76.49 10.36 39.80
N SER A 15 -76.22 9.05 39.68
CA SER A 15 -76.58 8.20 38.52
C SER A 15 -75.79 8.47 37.22
N GLN A 16 -74.71 9.25 37.27
CA GLN A 16 -73.79 9.43 36.16
C GLN A 16 -72.67 8.39 36.24
N THR A 17 -72.33 7.79 35.10
CA THR A 17 -71.22 6.84 34.97
C THR A 17 -70.16 7.44 34.04
N SER A 18 -68.89 7.34 34.41
CA SER A 18 -67.76 7.59 33.51
C SER A 18 -67.02 6.26 33.30
N MET A 19 -66.68 5.94 32.05
CA MET A 19 -66.04 4.66 31.70
C MET A 19 -64.54 4.80 31.40
N GLU A 20 -64.04 6.02 31.23
CA GLU A 20 -62.63 6.28 30.86
C GLU A 20 -62.18 7.60 31.49
N ILE A 21 -61.40 7.52 32.58
CA ILE A 21 -60.72 8.69 33.16
C ILE A 21 -59.32 8.74 32.55
N PRO A 22 -59.03 9.67 31.61
CA PRO A 22 -57.71 9.72 31.00
C PRO A 22 -56.71 10.29 32.01
N LEU A 23 -55.78 9.46 32.46
CA LEU A 23 -54.71 9.85 33.37
C LEU A 23 -53.39 9.91 32.60
N ASN A 24 -52.81 11.10 32.51
CA ASN A 24 -51.44 11.27 32.00
C ASN A 24 -50.48 11.24 33.18
N ILE A 25 -49.56 10.29 33.15
CA ILE A 25 -48.50 10.14 34.14
C ILE A 25 -47.19 10.36 33.41
N THR A 26 -46.57 11.52 33.65
CA THR A 26 -45.26 11.84 33.07
C THR A 26 -44.19 11.89 34.16
N PRO A 27 -42.99 11.34 33.91
CA PRO A 27 -41.85 11.57 34.78
C PRO A 27 -41.41 13.04 34.65
N ILE A 28 -40.77 13.56 35.70
CA ILE A 28 -40.09 14.86 35.67
C ILE A 28 -39.05 14.87 34.53
N GLU A 29 -38.86 16.02 33.89
CA GLU A 29 -37.80 16.17 32.90
C GLU A 29 -36.44 15.73 33.46
N ASN A 30 -35.72 14.93 32.68
CA ASN A 30 -34.41 14.37 33.06
C ASN A 30 -34.42 13.49 34.32
N ALA A 31 -35.58 12.93 34.69
CA ALA A 31 -35.66 11.91 35.73
C ALA A 31 -34.75 10.73 35.40
N GLU A 32 -34.04 10.27 36.43
CA GLU A 32 -33.13 9.14 36.33
C GLU A 32 -33.90 7.85 35.99
N ALA A 33 -33.33 7.04 35.09
CA ALA A 33 -33.94 5.77 34.71
C ALA A 33 -34.09 4.84 35.91
N PHE A 34 -35.01 3.89 35.81
CA PHE A 34 -35.30 2.88 36.83
C PHE A 34 -35.77 3.42 38.19
N THR A 35 -35.86 4.74 38.34
CA THR A 35 -36.50 5.37 39.50
C THR A 35 -37.94 4.92 39.57
N ALA A 36 -38.33 4.36 40.72
CA ALA A 36 -39.71 4.00 40.99
C ALA A 36 -40.53 5.24 41.34
N GLY A 37 -41.77 5.26 40.87
CA GLY A 37 -42.78 6.21 41.29
C GLY A 37 -44.09 5.50 41.55
N SER A 38 -44.83 5.98 42.54
CA SER A 38 -46.21 5.59 42.80
C SER A 38 -47.15 6.79 42.71
N ALA A 39 -48.34 6.57 42.17
CA ALA A 39 -49.46 7.50 42.23
C ALA A 39 -50.65 6.76 42.87
N GLU A 40 -51.32 7.39 43.82
CA GLU A 40 -52.54 6.87 44.43
C GLU A 40 -53.73 7.63 43.85
N LEU A 41 -54.66 6.90 43.24
CA LEU A 41 -55.93 7.43 42.77
C LEU A 41 -57.00 7.13 43.82
N VAL A 42 -57.53 8.17 44.46
CA VAL A 42 -58.54 8.03 45.51
C VAL A 42 -59.90 8.46 45.01
N LEU A 43 -60.91 7.62 45.25
CA LEU A 43 -62.32 7.98 45.08
C LEU A 43 -62.88 8.48 46.41
N THR A 44 -63.29 9.75 46.44
CA THR A 44 -63.92 10.34 47.62
C THR A 44 -65.35 10.78 47.33
N LEU A 45 -66.23 10.63 48.31
CA LEU A 45 -67.53 11.30 48.35
C LEU A 45 -67.35 12.82 48.48
N SER A 46 -68.40 13.59 48.18
CA SER A 46 -68.38 15.05 48.28
C SER A 46 -68.14 15.56 49.71
N ASP A 47 -68.31 14.72 50.73
CA ASP A 47 -68.04 15.02 52.13
C ASP A 47 -66.60 14.68 52.57
N GLY A 48 -65.75 14.19 51.64
CA GLY A 48 -64.38 13.80 51.90
C GLY A 48 -64.21 12.34 52.36
N THR A 49 -65.28 11.56 52.48
CA THR A 49 -65.19 10.15 52.83
C THR A 49 -64.54 9.36 51.70
N LEU A 50 -63.44 8.66 52.01
CA LEU A 50 -62.77 7.75 51.08
C LEU A 50 -63.65 6.52 50.83
N VAL A 51 -63.95 6.26 49.55
CA VAL A 51 -64.76 5.13 49.09
C VAL A 51 -63.87 4.00 48.61
N ASP A 52 -62.85 4.34 47.82
CA ASP A 52 -61.94 3.39 47.22
C ASP A 52 -60.61 4.06 46.86
N SER A 53 -59.56 3.26 46.62
CA SER A 53 -58.24 3.73 46.23
C SER A 53 -57.53 2.72 45.34
N ILE A 54 -56.83 3.20 44.31
CA ILE A 54 -56.02 2.38 43.41
C ILE A 54 -54.59 2.92 43.39
N ASP A 55 -53.63 2.03 43.64
CA ASP A 55 -52.21 2.33 43.52
C ASP A 55 -51.68 2.02 42.12
N ILE A 56 -51.02 3.01 41.52
CA ILE A 56 -50.35 2.90 40.23
C ILE A 56 -48.85 2.98 40.48
N SER A 57 -48.15 1.87 40.26
CA SER A 57 -46.68 1.82 40.31
C SER A 57 -46.11 1.90 38.91
N SER A 58 -45.12 2.78 38.70
CA SER A 58 -44.39 2.91 37.44
C SER A 58 -42.88 3.07 37.69
N LYS A 59 -42.08 2.88 36.64
CA LYS A 59 -40.63 3.10 36.65
C LYS A 59 -40.25 3.96 35.45
N THR A 60 -39.33 4.90 35.65
CA THR A 60 -38.76 5.67 34.54
C THR A 60 -38.05 4.73 33.58
N ALA A 61 -38.42 4.76 32.29
CA ALA A 61 -37.71 4.01 31.27
C ALA A 61 -36.29 4.59 31.04
N PRO A 62 -35.30 3.75 30.70
CA PRO A 62 -34.00 4.23 30.27
C PRO A 62 -34.13 4.92 28.91
N ARG A 63 -33.59 6.13 28.83
CA ARG A 63 -33.40 6.89 27.61
C ARG A 63 -31.90 6.88 27.31
N VAL A 64 -31.52 6.07 26.32
CA VAL A 64 -30.17 6.04 25.78
C VAL A 64 -30.00 7.17 24.79
N PHE A 65 -29.02 8.04 25.02
CA PHE A 65 -28.72 9.12 24.09
C PHE A 65 -27.24 9.47 24.17
N TRP A 66 -26.52 9.25 23.08
CA TRP A 66 -25.08 9.49 22.99
C TRP A 66 -24.78 10.54 21.93
N VAL A 67 -23.81 11.40 22.22
CA VAL A 67 -23.41 12.51 21.36
C VAL A 67 -21.91 12.44 21.07
N TRP A 68 -21.54 12.72 19.81
CA TRP A 68 -20.16 12.99 19.41
C TRP A 68 -19.81 14.42 19.79
N GLU A 69 -18.99 14.60 20.81
CA GLU A 69 -18.64 15.94 21.32
C GLU A 69 -17.49 16.55 20.52
N ASP A 70 -16.49 15.73 20.18
CA ASP A 70 -15.35 16.14 19.38
C ASP A 70 -14.79 14.97 18.56
N SER A 71 -14.25 15.30 17.39
CA SER A 71 -13.54 14.35 16.55
C SER A 71 -12.42 15.06 15.79
N ALA A 72 -11.20 14.61 15.98
CA ALA A 72 -10.04 15.06 15.22
C ALA A 72 -9.51 13.90 14.38
N THR A 73 -9.26 14.17 13.10
CA THR A 73 -8.61 13.24 12.19
C THR A 73 -7.33 13.86 11.68
N SER A 74 -6.27 13.06 11.58
CA SER A 74 -4.99 13.50 11.07
C SER A 74 -4.29 12.37 10.34
N VAL A 75 -3.58 12.70 9.26
CA VAL A 75 -2.74 11.74 8.55
C VAL A 75 -1.29 12.04 8.89
N SER A 76 -0.60 11.06 9.47
CA SER A 76 0.82 11.19 9.83
C SER A 76 1.52 9.84 9.66
N ASN A 77 2.73 9.84 9.11
CA ASN A 77 3.56 8.64 8.92
C ASN A 77 2.83 7.46 8.22
N GLY A 78 2.03 7.76 7.19
CA GLY A 78 1.25 6.74 6.47
C GLY A 78 0.13 6.10 7.30
N ARG A 79 -0.29 6.74 8.40
CA ARG A 79 -1.42 6.30 9.23
C ARG A 79 -2.48 7.39 9.28
N LEU A 80 -3.73 6.97 9.16
CA LEU A 80 -4.89 7.76 9.53
C LEU A 80 -5.11 7.61 11.02
N GLU A 81 -4.85 8.67 11.78
CA GLU A 81 -5.07 8.76 13.22
C GLU A 81 -6.36 9.53 13.50
N MET A 82 -7.08 9.08 14.53
CA MET A 82 -8.35 9.66 14.93
C MET A 82 -8.41 9.75 16.45
N ALA A 83 -8.90 10.86 16.96
CA ALA A 83 -9.26 11.05 18.36
C ALA A 83 -10.73 11.40 18.43
N ILE A 84 -11.49 10.66 19.23
CA ILE A 84 -12.95 10.77 19.27
C ILE A 84 -13.40 10.86 20.72
N THR A 85 -14.23 11.86 21.01
CA THR A 85 -14.84 12.09 22.32
C THR A 85 -16.35 11.88 22.24
N MET A 86 -16.85 10.97 23.07
CA MET A 86 -18.28 10.68 23.18
C MET A 86 -18.81 11.12 24.54
N ARG A 87 -20.05 11.61 24.59
CA ARG A 87 -20.74 12.01 25.82
C ARG A 87 -22.07 11.28 25.98
N ASN A 88 -22.34 10.79 27.20
CA ASN A 88 -23.62 10.17 27.55
C ASN A 88 -24.63 11.25 27.96
N ASP A 89 -25.54 11.63 27.07
CA ASP A 89 -26.65 12.55 27.36
C ASP A 89 -27.96 11.80 27.68
N GLY A 90 -27.87 10.51 27.99
CA GLY A 90 -28.96 9.68 28.47
C GLY A 90 -29.38 10.04 29.90
N ASN A 91 -30.42 9.37 30.40
CA ASN A 91 -30.90 9.55 31.78
C ASN A 91 -30.38 8.48 32.76
N THR A 92 -29.39 7.68 32.37
CA THR A 92 -28.79 6.62 33.18
C THR A 92 -27.37 6.33 32.73
N ALA A 93 -26.61 5.65 33.58
CA ALA A 93 -25.29 5.15 33.20
C ALA A 93 -25.45 4.05 32.15
N ASP A 94 -24.62 4.09 31.12
CA ASP A 94 -24.67 3.15 30.00
C ASP A 94 -23.25 2.71 29.61
N GLY A 95 -23.17 1.57 28.93
CA GLY A 95 -21.95 1.05 28.37
C GLY A 95 -21.98 1.06 26.85
N LEU A 96 -20.80 1.15 26.24
CA LEU A 96 -20.62 1.13 24.80
C LEU A 96 -19.68 0.01 24.39
N VAL A 97 -20.10 -0.74 23.37
CA VAL A 97 -19.24 -1.66 22.62
C VAL A 97 -18.86 -0.98 21.32
N VAL A 98 -17.58 -0.62 21.19
CA VAL A 98 -17.05 0.11 20.04
C VAL A 98 -16.30 -0.85 19.14
N ARG A 99 -16.59 -0.80 17.84
CA ARG A 99 -15.99 -1.66 16.80
C ARG A 99 -15.48 -0.81 15.65
N MET A 100 -14.34 -1.20 15.10
CA MET A 100 -13.74 -0.56 13.93
C MET A 100 -13.76 -1.50 12.73
N THR A 101 -14.12 -0.93 11.59
CA THR A 101 -14.08 -1.58 10.28
C THR A 101 -13.41 -0.64 9.28
N SER A 102 -12.75 -1.21 8.29
CA SER A 102 -12.08 -0.46 7.24
C SER A 102 -12.52 -0.96 5.86
N SER A 103 -12.53 -0.08 4.87
CA SER A 103 -12.81 -0.46 3.48
C SER A 103 -11.70 -1.33 2.87
N TYR A 104 -10.47 -1.25 3.39
CA TYR A 104 -9.33 -2.02 2.90
C TYR A 104 -8.78 -2.94 3.99
N PHE A 105 -8.18 -4.06 3.56
CA PHE A 105 -7.43 -4.92 4.47
C PHE A 105 -6.11 -4.23 4.85
N THR A 106 -6.05 -3.69 6.06
CA THR A 106 -4.88 -2.99 6.59
C THR A 106 -4.72 -3.21 8.09
N GLU A 107 -3.54 -2.85 8.61
CA GLU A 107 -3.31 -2.81 10.04
C GLU A 107 -4.06 -1.64 10.67
N MET A 108 -4.85 -1.94 11.70
CA MET A 108 -5.62 -0.94 12.42
C MET A 108 -5.76 -1.37 13.88
N SER A 109 -5.76 -0.39 14.78
CA SER A 109 -5.96 -0.64 16.21
C SER A 109 -6.59 0.57 16.89
N PHE A 110 -7.41 0.29 17.89
CA PHE A 110 -7.77 1.25 18.91
C PHE A 110 -6.64 1.46 19.91
N ILE A 111 -6.65 2.64 20.50
CA ILE A 111 -6.00 2.98 21.76
C ILE A 111 -7.17 3.33 22.68
N PRO A 112 -7.73 2.34 23.39
CA PRO A 112 -8.90 2.54 24.22
C PRO A 112 -8.54 3.34 25.49
N PRO A 113 -9.53 3.90 26.19
CA PRO A 113 -9.30 4.53 27.49
C PRO A 113 -8.94 3.48 28.55
N THR A 114 -8.41 3.94 29.69
CA THR A 114 -7.86 3.09 30.76
C THR A 114 -8.83 2.03 31.28
N ASP A 115 -10.13 2.35 31.33
CA ASP A 115 -11.15 1.50 31.95
C ASP A 115 -11.87 0.59 30.94
N ALA A 116 -11.32 0.47 29.72
CA ALA A 116 -11.90 -0.35 28.67
C ALA A 116 -11.51 -1.82 28.79
N ILE A 117 -12.47 -2.68 28.49
CA ILE A 117 -12.31 -4.12 28.36
C ILE A 117 -11.94 -4.43 26.91
N VAL A 118 -10.85 -5.17 26.72
CA VAL A 118 -10.33 -5.57 25.41
C VAL A 118 -10.15 -7.08 25.35
N GLU A 119 -10.03 -7.61 24.13
CA GLU A 119 -9.71 -9.02 23.91
C GLU A 119 -8.29 -9.34 24.40
N ASP A 120 -8.16 -10.40 25.19
CA ASP A 120 -6.90 -10.81 25.81
C ASP A 120 -5.88 -11.29 24.77
N GLY A 121 -4.61 -10.91 24.95
CA GLY A 121 -3.52 -11.25 24.03
C GLY A 121 -3.56 -10.58 22.64
N SER A 122 -4.51 -9.67 22.38
CA SER A 122 -4.62 -9.00 21.08
C SER A 122 -3.57 -7.89 20.92
N LYS A 123 -2.70 -8.04 19.92
CA LYS A 123 -1.70 -7.00 19.55
C LYS A 123 -2.36 -5.76 18.92
N ASN A 124 -3.46 -5.97 18.20
CA ASN A 124 -4.19 -4.93 17.47
C ASN A 124 -5.67 -4.97 17.88
N ILE A 125 -6.06 -4.01 18.71
CA ILE A 125 -7.40 -3.95 19.32
C ILE A 125 -8.39 -3.46 18.26
N ARG A 126 -9.30 -4.33 17.81
CA ARG A 126 -10.34 -3.97 16.79
C ARG A 126 -11.70 -3.64 17.38
N SER A 127 -11.88 -3.93 18.65
CA SER A 127 -13.06 -3.59 19.42
C SER A 127 -12.70 -3.48 20.89
N PHE A 128 -13.42 -2.63 21.61
CA PHE A 128 -13.34 -2.53 23.05
C PHE A 128 -14.73 -2.28 23.63
N GLU A 129 -14.90 -2.60 24.90
CA GLU A 129 -16.13 -2.35 25.65
C GLU A 129 -15.84 -1.44 26.83
N ILE A 130 -16.75 -0.50 27.09
CA ILE A 130 -16.79 0.28 28.32
C ILE A 130 -18.16 0.04 28.95
N VAL A 131 -18.19 -0.22 30.25
CA VAL A 131 -19.40 -0.73 30.92
C VAL A 131 -20.23 0.37 31.56
N ASN A 132 -19.59 1.32 32.25
CA ASN A 132 -20.30 2.23 33.15
C ASN A 132 -19.82 3.67 32.94
N ILE A 133 -20.41 4.34 31.97
CA ILE A 133 -20.23 5.79 31.78
C ILE A 133 -21.44 6.50 32.36
N ASP A 134 -21.19 7.32 33.38
CA ASP A 134 -22.22 8.09 34.06
C ASP A 134 -22.91 9.09 33.12
N LYS A 135 -24.10 9.55 33.53
CA LYS A 135 -24.81 10.63 32.85
C LYS A 135 -23.95 11.89 32.77
N ALA A 136 -23.96 12.53 31.60
CA ALA A 136 -23.20 13.71 31.24
C ALA A 136 -21.66 13.53 31.30
N ALA A 137 -21.17 12.32 31.53
CA ALA A 137 -19.75 12.02 31.45
C ALA A 137 -19.34 11.86 29.99
N ASN A 138 -18.09 12.25 29.70
CA ASN A 138 -17.44 12.01 28.43
C ASN A 138 -16.27 11.06 28.58
N PHE A 139 -15.92 10.40 27.49
CA PHE A 139 -14.68 9.66 27.39
C PHE A 139 -14.10 9.85 25.99
N THR A 140 -12.78 9.79 25.92
CA THR A 140 -12.03 9.93 24.68
C THR A 140 -11.27 8.65 24.40
N PHE A 141 -11.32 8.21 23.15
CA PHE A 141 -10.51 7.10 22.66
C PHE A 141 -9.82 7.52 21.37
N ARG A 142 -8.74 6.82 21.03
CA ARG A 142 -8.03 7.05 19.77
C ARG A 142 -8.06 5.80 18.93
N ALA A 143 -7.93 5.97 17.63
CA ALA A 143 -7.81 4.89 16.68
C ALA A 143 -6.77 5.27 15.65
N TRP A 144 -6.09 4.27 15.11
CA TRP A 144 -5.25 4.46 13.94
C TRP A 144 -5.45 3.31 12.96
N ALA A 145 -5.32 3.61 11.67
CA ALA A 145 -5.18 2.61 10.64
C ALA A 145 -4.08 2.99 9.67
N LYS A 146 -3.30 2.01 9.23
CA LYS A 146 -2.28 2.19 8.22
C LYS A 146 -2.97 2.43 6.87
N ILE A 147 -2.54 3.47 6.15
CA ILE A 147 -3.00 3.75 4.80
C ILE A 147 -2.42 2.67 3.88
N PRO A 148 -3.22 2.07 2.98
CA PRO A 148 -2.69 1.05 2.07
C PRO A 148 -1.69 1.65 1.06
N ASP A 149 -0.42 1.23 1.13
CA ASP A 149 0.64 1.79 0.28
C ASP A 149 0.76 1.13 -1.12
N SER A 150 0.02 0.04 -1.37
CA SER A 150 0.26 -0.87 -2.51
C SER A 150 -0.96 -1.06 -3.43
N GLN A 151 -1.72 0.00 -3.66
CA GLN A 151 -2.91 -0.09 -4.54
C GLN A 151 -2.58 0.31 -5.97
N THR A 152 -3.20 -0.38 -6.93
CA THR A 152 -3.02 -0.12 -8.38
C THR A 152 -3.73 1.14 -8.85
N SER A 153 -4.58 1.74 -8.03
CA SER A 153 -5.37 2.92 -8.37
C SER A 153 -5.60 3.78 -7.14
N ALA A 154 -5.57 5.10 -7.32
CA ALA A 154 -5.86 6.06 -6.28
C ALA A 154 -7.33 5.90 -5.89
N ASP A 155 -7.61 5.80 -4.60
CA ASP A 155 -8.96 5.62 -4.08
C ASP A 155 -9.06 6.21 -2.67
N ASP A 156 -10.29 6.31 -2.18
CA ASP A 156 -10.58 6.78 -0.84
C ASP A 156 -10.53 5.62 0.17
N PHE A 157 -9.74 5.81 1.21
CA PHE A 157 -9.69 4.92 2.36
C PHE A 157 -10.70 5.38 3.41
N TYR A 158 -11.61 4.48 3.78
CA TYR A 158 -12.66 4.75 4.77
C TYR A 158 -12.45 3.88 6.01
N ILE A 159 -12.54 4.51 7.18
CA ILE A 159 -12.68 3.83 8.46
C ILE A 159 -14.08 4.13 9.00
N ASN A 160 -14.81 3.06 9.31
CA ASN A 160 -16.11 3.13 9.97
C ASN A 160 -15.97 2.61 11.40
N ILE A 161 -16.28 3.48 12.35
CA ILE A 161 -16.42 3.14 13.77
C ILE A 161 -17.91 3.05 14.09
N THR A 162 -18.30 1.94 14.69
CA THR A 162 -19.67 1.72 15.16
C THR A 162 -19.65 1.49 16.65
N ALA A 163 -20.43 2.26 17.39
CA ALA A 163 -20.61 2.13 18.84
C ALA A 163 -22.05 1.66 19.13
N HIS A 164 -22.17 0.51 19.80
CA HIS A 164 -23.45 -0.03 20.24
C HIS A 164 -23.62 0.23 21.74
N SER A 165 -24.78 0.77 22.12
CA SER A 165 -25.19 0.84 23.53
C SER A 165 -25.51 -0.55 24.07
N ARG A 166 -25.13 -0.81 25.32
CA ARG A 166 -25.52 -2.03 26.04
C ARG A 166 -27.00 -2.02 26.44
N LEU A 167 -27.58 -0.85 26.64
CA LEU A 167 -28.99 -0.69 26.99
C LEU A 167 -29.91 -0.60 25.75
N ALA A 168 -29.36 -0.26 24.59
CA ALA A 168 -30.11 -0.16 23.32
C ALA A 168 -29.25 -0.59 22.13
N GLU A 169 -29.06 -1.91 21.96
CA GLU A 169 -28.20 -2.48 20.92
C GLU A 169 -28.71 -2.19 19.49
N ASP A 170 -30.03 -2.05 19.33
CA ASP A 170 -30.72 -1.92 18.04
C ASP A 170 -30.40 -0.61 17.30
N ASN A 171 -29.92 0.42 18.00
CA ASN A 171 -29.65 1.74 17.44
C ASN A 171 -28.16 2.11 17.58
N PRO A 172 -27.29 1.60 16.69
CA PRO A 172 -25.87 1.91 16.76
C PRO A 172 -25.57 3.36 16.36
N PHE A 173 -24.63 3.95 17.08
CA PHE A 173 -24.01 5.23 16.73
C PHE A 173 -22.86 4.96 15.75
N ARG A 174 -22.90 5.59 14.57
CA ARG A 174 -21.89 5.40 13.52
C ARG A 174 -21.07 6.66 13.33
N PHE A 175 -19.76 6.49 13.22
CA PHE A 175 -18.80 7.52 12.86
C PHE A 175 -17.96 7.03 11.69
N THR A 176 -17.79 7.87 10.68
CA THR A 176 -16.99 7.56 9.50
C THR A 176 -15.92 8.62 9.33
N ALA A 177 -14.69 8.19 9.19
CA ALA A 177 -13.59 9.04 8.76
C ALA A 177 -13.06 8.54 7.42
N ASN A 178 -12.66 9.47 6.57
CA ASN A 178 -12.09 9.18 5.27
C ASN A 178 -10.75 9.90 5.09
N THR A 179 -9.91 9.32 4.25
CA THR A 179 -8.73 9.96 3.70
C THR A 179 -8.50 9.42 2.31
N SER A 180 -8.08 10.27 1.38
CA SER A 180 -7.66 9.83 0.06
C SER A 180 -6.18 9.44 0.11
N PHE A 181 -5.81 8.41 -0.65
CA PHE A 181 -4.40 8.09 -0.88
C PHE A 181 -4.17 7.95 -2.39
N ASP A 182 -3.00 8.40 -2.83
CA ASP A 182 -2.64 8.28 -4.23
C ASP A 182 -2.23 6.83 -4.51
N ALA A 183 -2.51 6.34 -5.72
CA ALA A 183 -1.83 5.13 -6.18
C ALA A 183 -0.38 5.51 -6.37
N ALA A 184 0.44 5.20 -5.38
CA ALA A 184 1.86 5.19 -5.57
C ALA A 184 2.14 4.16 -6.68
N ALA A 185 2.49 4.68 -7.87
CA ALA A 185 3.40 3.99 -8.75
C ALA A 185 4.46 3.38 -7.84
N SER A 186 4.58 2.06 -7.82
CA SER A 186 5.58 1.34 -7.03
C SER A 186 6.97 1.76 -7.50
N SER A 187 7.44 2.89 -6.99
CA SER A 187 8.73 3.52 -7.24
C SER A 187 9.18 4.11 -5.93
N ASN A 188 9.65 3.24 -5.04
CA ASN A 188 10.73 3.51 -4.09
C ASN A 188 10.64 4.85 -3.33
N GLU A 189 9.69 4.97 -2.41
CA GLU A 189 9.86 5.85 -1.25
C GLU A 189 10.15 5.00 -0.01
N ASN A 190 11.20 4.18 -0.09
CA ASN A 190 12.03 4.00 1.10
C ASN A 190 13.02 5.16 1.08
N GLN A 191 13.24 5.76 2.23
CA GLN A 191 14.23 6.80 2.48
C GLN A 191 15.63 6.29 2.16
N GLU A 192 15.99 6.26 0.87
CA GLU A 192 17.33 5.95 0.41
C GLU A 192 18.09 7.25 0.25
N SER A 193 18.65 7.64 1.39
CA SER A 193 19.87 8.41 1.53
C SER A 193 20.74 8.31 0.26
N ILE A 194 21.20 9.45 -0.25
CA ILE A 194 22.03 9.67 -1.46
C ILE A 194 23.15 8.62 -1.69
N VAL A 195 23.57 7.89 -0.66
CA VAL A 195 24.48 6.75 -0.73
C VAL A 195 23.95 5.54 -1.51
N ASP A 196 22.66 5.20 -1.45
CA ASP A 196 22.12 4.02 -2.16
C ASP A 196 22.02 4.27 -3.68
N SER A 197 21.77 5.52 -4.10
CA SER A 197 21.86 5.90 -5.53
C SER A 197 23.27 5.68 -6.12
N ILE A 198 24.34 5.85 -5.33
CA ILE A 198 25.71 5.58 -5.77
C ILE A 198 25.97 4.07 -5.78
N SER A 199 25.46 3.34 -4.78
CA SER A 199 25.53 1.88 -4.71
C SER A 199 24.85 1.22 -5.91
N ASP A 200 23.67 1.70 -6.29
CA ASP A 200 22.89 1.18 -7.41
C ASP A 200 23.51 1.46 -8.79
N ILE A 201 24.17 2.61 -8.95
CA ILE A 201 24.96 2.87 -10.17
C ILE A 201 26.14 1.90 -10.27
N VAL A 202 26.83 1.63 -9.16
CA VAL A 202 27.96 0.70 -9.12
C VAL A 202 27.49 -0.74 -9.34
N SER A 203 26.38 -1.14 -8.72
CA SER A 203 25.78 -2.48 -8.89
C SER A 203 25.31 -2.70 -10.33
N THR A 204 24.64 -1.70 -10.92
CA THR A 204 24.21 -1.73 -12.33
C THR A 204 25.41 -1.79 -13.27
N MET A 205 26.48 -1.03 -13.02
CA MET A 205 27.73 -1.15 -13.77
C MET A 205 28.33 -2.56 -13.67
N PHE A 206 28.35 -3.15 -12.48
CA PHE A 206 28.85 -4.51 -12.27
C PHE A 206 28.02 -5.56 -13.01
N VAL A 207 26.69 -5.44 -13.01
CA VAL A 207 25.79 -6.34 -13.75
C VAL A 207 26.04 -6.24 -15.26
N VAL A 208 26.20 -5.03 -15.80
CA VAL A 208 26.51 -4.81 -17.21
C VAL A 208 27.89 -5.37 -17.57
N ILE A 209 28.92 -5.11 -16.75
CA ILE A 209 30.27 -5.67 -16.94
C ILE A 209 30.22 -7.20 -16.88
N TRP A 210 29.44 -7.78 -15.97
CA TRP A 210 29.34 -9.23 -15.81
C TRP A 210 28.62 -9.89 -16.98
N ALA A 211 27.51 -9.30 -17.45
CA ALA A 211 26.76 -9.78 -18.61
C ALA A 211 27.56 -9.66 -19.92
N TRP A 212 28.41 -8.63 -20.05
CA TRP A 212 29.18 -8.35 -21.28
C TRP A 212 30.68 -8.62 -21.12
N LYS A 213 31.09 -9.39 -20.10
CA LYS A 213 32.49 -9.56 -19.70
C LYS A 213 33.40 -10.00 -20.84
N TRP A 214 32.90 -10.86 -21.74
CA TRP A 214 33.66 -11.35 -22.89
C TRP A 214 33.91 -10.27 -23.94
N ILE A 215 32.96 -9.36 -24.14
CA ILE A 215 33.10 -8.22 -25.06
C ILE A 215 34.08 -7.20 -24.49
N VAL A 216 34.01 -6.93 -23.18
CA VAL A 216 34.96 -6.05 -22.49
C VAL A 216 36.38 -6.61 -22.58
N ILE A 217 36.57 -7.91 -22.32
CA ILE A 217 37.87 -8.58 -22.44
C ILE A 217 38.42 -8.51 -23.87
N ALA A 218 37.57 -8.75 -24.89
CA ALA A 218 37.99 -8.67 -26.29
C ALA A 218 38.47 -7.25 -26.67
N THR A 219 37.76 -6.21 -26.22
CA THR A 219 38.15 -4.82 -26.43
C THR A 219 39.51 -4.50 -25.81
N VAL A 220 39.77 -4.97 -24.59
CA VAL A 220 41.05 -4.74 -23.90
C VAL A 220 42.20 -5.45 -24.62
N ILE A 221 42.00 -6.71 -25.04
CA ILE A 221 43.03 -7.47 -25.78
C ILE A 221 43.35 -6.80 -27.12
N SER A 222 42.33 -6.30 -27.82
CA SER A 222 42.52 -5.54 -29.06
C SER A 222 43.36 -4.28 -28.85
N GLY A 223 43.05 -3.50 -27.79
CA GLY A 223 43.83 -2.31 -27.43
C GLY A 223 45.30 -2.65 -27.11
N LEU A 224 45.55 -3.73 -26.37
CA LEU A 224 46.91 -4.19 -26.06
C LEU A 224 47.67 -4.65 -27.31
N MET A 225 47.02 -5.37 -28.22
CA MET A 225 47.59 -5.79 -29.51
C MET A 225 48.00 -4.57 -30.35
N ILE A 226 47.13 -3.57 -30.45
CA ILE A 226 47.44 -2.32 -31.17
C ILE A 226 48.64 -1.63 -30.54
N ASN A 227 48.66 -1.44 -29.22
CA ASN A 227 49.76 -0.77 -28.53
C ASN A 227 51.10 -1.53 -28.70
N LYS A 228 51.09 -2.86 -28.56
CA LYS A 228 52.27 -3.71 -28.82
C LYS A 228 52.75 -3.57 -30.26
N SER A 229 51.82 -3.57 -31.23
CA SER A 229 52.16 -3.44 -32.66
C SER A 229 52.80 -2.08 -32.98
N ILE A 230 52.32 -0.99 -32.35
CA ILE A 230 52.88 0.35 -32.53
C ILE A 230 54.29 0.43 -31.93
N LYS A 231 54.48 -0.12 -30.72
CA LYS A 231 55.79 -0.14 -30.06
C LYS A 231 56.81 -0.96 -30.87
N ASP A 232 56.41 -2.12 -31.37
CA ASP A 232 57.24 -3.00 -32.19
C ASP A 232 57.57 -2.35 -33.54
N ARG A 233 56.62 -1.63 -34.15
CA ARG A 233 56.87 -0.83 -35.36
C ARG A 233 57.86 0.31 -35.10
N ARG A 234 57.74 1.01 -33.97
CA ARG A 234 58.69 2.07 -33.57
C ARG A 234 60.10 1.51 -33.32
N ALA A 235 60.21 0.35 -32.68
CA ALA A 235 61.49 -0.32 -32.45
C ALA A 235 62.16 -0.72 -33.77
N ARG A 236 61.42 -1.35 -34.70
CA ARG A 236 61.95 -1.66 -36.04
C ARG A 236 62.38 -0.43 -36.82
N LEU A 237 61.63 0.67 -36.73
CA LEU A 237 62.03 1.93 -37.38
C LEU A 237 63.32 2.49 -36.78
N ALA A 238 63.47 2.47 -35.45
CA ALA A 238 64.70 2.89 -34.77
C ALA A 238 65.90 1.98 -35.13
N ASP A 239 65.69 0.66 -35.22
CA ASP A 239 66.73 -0.28 -35.65
C ASP A 239 67.13 -0.05 -37.11
N VAL A 240 66.15 0.24 -37.99
CA VAL A 240 66.40 0.61 -39.39
C VAL A 240 67.12 1.95 -39.48
N GLU A 241 66.83 2.93 -38.63
CA GLU A 241 67.57 4.20 -38.56
C GLU A 241 69.02 3.99 -38.12
N LEU A 242 69.27 3.12 -37.13
CA LEU A 242 70.63 2.77 -36.71
C LEU A 242 71.39 1.97 -37.79
N MET A 243 70.72 1.03 -38.46
CA MET A 243 71.28 0.28 -39.57
C MET A 243 71.53 1.16 -40.80
N ASN A 244 70.67 2.13 -41.08
CA ASN A 244 70.85 3.12 -42.14
C ASN A 244 71.97 4.09 -41.79
N ALA A 245 72.12 4.52 -40.53
CA ALA A 245 73.27 5.30 -40.08
C ALA A 245 74.58 4.50 -40.21
N GLN A 246 74.58 3.21 -39.83
CA GLN A 246 75.73 2.33 -40.06
C GLN A 246 75.99 2.04 -41.55
N GLN A 247 74.94 1.93 -42.36
CA GLN A 247 75.05 1.76 -43.82
C GLN A 247 75.49 3.04 -44.49
N GLU A 248 75.10 4.24 -44.05
CA GLU A 248 75.65 5.52 -44.51
C GLU A 248 77.11 5.65 -44.14
N ILE A 249 77.50 5.25 -42.92
CA ILE A 249 78.92 5.19 -42.55
C ILE A 249 79.65 4.18 -43.45
N ARG A 250 79.15 2.95 -43.62
CA ARG A 250 79.76 1.92 -44.49
C ARG A 250 79.75 2.28 -45.97
N THR A 251 78.72 2.95 -46.48
CA THR A 251 78.63 3.38 -47.89
C THR A 251 79.43 4.65 -48.12
N LYS A 252 79.61 5.53 -47.14
CA LYS A 252 80.59 6.62 -47.21
C LYS A 252 82.03 6.08 -47.19
N THR A 253 82.30 5.01 -46.44
CA THR A 253 83.59 4.29 -46.51
C THR A 253 83.75 3.52 -47.84
N ARG A 254 82.71 2.83 -48.34
CA ARG A 254 82.77 2.02 -49.57
C ARG A 254 82.67 2.84 -50.86
N ARG A 255 82.03 4.02 -50.86
CA ARG A 255 81.99 4.95 -52.01
C ARG A 255 83.30 5.75 -52.16
N LEU A 256 84.15 5.74 -51.12
CA LEU A 256 85.55 6.19 -51.25
C LEU A 256 86.43 5.14 -51.95
N ASP A 257 86.08 3.85 -51.87
CA ASP A 257 86.86 2.71 -52.38
C ASP A 257 86.01 1.65 -53.13
N GLY A 258 85.28 2.04 -54.20
CA GLY A 258 84.64 1.03 -55.07
C GLY A 258 83.50 1.54 -55.96
N GLY A 259 83.70 1.43 -57.28
CA GLY A 259 82.76 1.83 -58.32
C GLY A 259 81.42 1.10 -58.30
N ILE A 260 80.40 1.80 -58.80
CA ILE A 260 78.99 1.41 -58.86
C ILE A 260 78.79 0.34 -59.93
N CYS A 261 78.28 -0.83 -59.56
CA CYS A 261 77.65 -1.77 -60.50
C CYS A 261 76.19 -1.95 -60.10
N GLU A 262 75.28 -1.34 -60.88
CA GLU A 262 73.85 -1.62 -60.84
C GLU A 262 73.57 -3.04 -61.34
N GLN A 263 72.95 -3.88 -60.53
CA GLN A 263 72.18 -5.02 -61.02
C GLN A 263 70.71 -4.78 -60.73
N LYS A 264 69.92 -4.60 -61.80
CA LYS A 264 68.46 -4.49 -61.76
C LYS A 264 67.85 -5.86 -61.47
N GLN A 265 66.99 -5.95 -60.46
CA GLN A 265 66.13 -7.11 -60.19
C GLN A 265 65.00 -7.20 -61.23
N PRO A 266 64.56 -8.40 -61.65
CA PRO A 266 63.43 -8.57 -62.55
C PRO A 266 62.07 -8.45 -61.82
N THR A 267 61.13 -7.79 -62.49
CA THR A 267 59.74 -7.48 -62.09
C THR A 267 58.89 -8.74 -61.84
N PRO A 268 58.04 -8.80 -60.79
CA PRO A 268 57.18 -9.95 -60.51
C PRO A 268 55.98 -10.04 -61.49
N GLU A 269 55.72 -11.23 -62.03
CA GLU A 269 54.55 -11.53 -62.88
C GLU A 269 53.25 -11.59 -62.06
N ILE A 270 52.19 -10.99 -62.62
CA ILE A 270 50.85 -10.90 -62.03
C ILE A 270 50.13 -12.24 -62.25
N ALA A 271 49.74 -12.91 -61.16
CA ALA A 271 48.94 -14.15 -61.22
C ALA A 271 47.51 -13.88 -61.74
N GLN A 272 47.06 -14.61 -62.76
CA GLN A 272 45.71 -14.50 -63.31
C GLN A 272 44.72 -15.39 -62.52
N SER A 273 43.57 -14.82 -62.16
CA SER A 273 42.47 -15.51 -61.47
C SER A 273 41.71 -16.44 -62.43
N PRO A 274 41.33 -17.67 -62.03
CA PRO A 274 40.54 -18.57 -62.86
C PRO A 274 39.17 -17.98 -63.20
N GLN A 275 38.84 -17.86 -64.47
CA GLN A 275 37.50 -17.46 -64.92
C GLN A 275 36.58 -18.68 -64.91
N ILE A 276 35.67 -18.74 -63.94
CA ILE A 276 34.63 -19.77 -63.86
C ILE A 276 33.38 -19.25 -64.60
N PRO A 277 32.79 -20.02 -65.54
CA PRO A 277 31.56 -19.64 -66.23
C PRO A 277 30.37 -19.58 -65.26
N SER A 278 29.48 -18.61 -65.47
CA SER A 278 28.38 -18.24 -64.55
C SER A 278 27.41 -19.38 -64.25
N GLU A 279 27.21 -20.32 -65.18
CA GLU A 279 26.36 -21.50 -64.97
C GLU A 279 26.94 -22.45 -63.91
N VAL A 280 28.27 -22.61 -63.87
CA VAL A 280 28.94 -23.44 -62.87
C VAL A 280 28.85 -22.79 -61.50
N PHE A 281 28.97 -21.45 -61.44
CA PHE A 281 28.76 -20.69 -60.20
C PHE A 281 27.32 -20.83 -59.69
N ALA A 282 26.31 -20.64 -60.55
CA ALA A 282 24.90 -20.78 -60.19
C ALA A 282 24.54 -22.22 -59.75
N GLY A 283 25.15 -23.24 -60.37
CA GLY A 283 24.99 -24.64 -59.99
C GLY A 283 25.52 -24.96 -58.58
N MET A 284 26.59 -24.29 -58.13
CA MET A 284 27.13 -24.48 -56.78
C MET A 284 26.17 -23.97 -55.69
N PHE A 285 25.43 -22.89 -55.94
CA PHE A 285 24.44 -22.37 -54.98
C PHE A 285 23.13 -23.17 -54.98
N ARG A 286 22.66 -23.66 -56.13
CA ARG A 286 21.45 -24.50 -56.18
C ARG A 286 21.60 -25.83 -55.42
N ARG A 287 22.81 -26.41 -55.38
CA ARG A 287 23.06 -27.64 -54.60
C ARG A 287 22.92 -27.42 -53.09
N LEU A 288 23.23 -26.22 -52.59
CA LEU A 288 23.08 -25.88 -51.17
C LEU A 288 21.60 -25.67 -50.77
N GLU A 289 20.76 -25.26 -51.72
CA GLU A 289 19.34 -25.00 -51.47
C GLU A 289 18.50 -26.29 -51.41
N VAL A 290 18.83 -27.29 -52.23
CA VAL A 290 18.18 -28.62 -52.22
C VAL A 290 18.48 -29.40 -50.94
N ASP A 291 19.66 -29.23 -50.35
CA ASP A 291 20.06 -29.96 -49.14
C ASP A 291 19.31 -29.46 -47.89
N LYS A 292 18.95 -28.17 -47.87
CA LYS A 292 18.21 -27.55 -46.75
C LYS A 292 16.75 -28.01 -46.69
N SER A 293 16.09 -28.22 -47.83
CA SER A 293 14.70 -28.72 -47.88
C SER A 293 14.60 -30.21 -47.53
N ARG A 294 15.65 -30.99 -47.86
CA ARG A 294 15.74 -32.41 -47.51
C ARG A 294 15.94 -32.62 -46.00
N LEU A 295 16.70 -31.74 -45.35
CA LEU A 295 16.87 -31.73 -43.90
C LEU A 295 15.61 -31.31 -43.14
N GLN A 296 14.81 -30.37 -43.67
CA GLN A 296 13.54 -29.96 -43.05
C GLN A 296 12.48 -31.08 -43.08
N ASN A 297 12.37 -31.84 -44.18
CA ASN A 297 11.42 -32.95 -44.27
C ASN A 297 11.78 -34.14 -43.36
N LEU A 298 13.06 -34.39 -43.11
CA LEU A 298 13.52 -35.41 -42.15
C LEU A 298 13.22 -35.04 -40.69
N LEU A 299 13.24 -33.74 -40.36
CA LEU A 299 12.89 -33.26 -39.02
C LEU A 299 11.38 -33.33 -38.74
N ILE A 300 10.54 -33.09 -39.74
CA ILE A 300 9.08 -33.17 -39.61
C ILE A 300 8.61 -34.63 -39.42
N GLN A 301 9.21 -35.60 -40.13
CA GLN A 301 8.87 -37.02 -39.96
C GLN A 301 9.26 -37.61 -38.60
N ARG A 302 10.30 -37.07 -37.93
CA ARG A 302 10.67 -37.51 -36.57
C ARG A 302 9.79 -36.94 -35.46
N LEU A 303 9.06 -35.85 -35.71
CA LEU A 303 8.22 -35.17 -34.71
C LEU A 303 6.77 -35.70 -34.66
N VAL A 304 6.33 -36.48 -35.65
CA VAL A 304 4.97 -37.06 -35.73
C VAL A 304 4.91 -38.52 -35.23
N GLY A 305 6.05 -39.12 -34.88
CA GLY A 305 6.15 -40.49 -34.33
C GLY A 305 6.34 -40.57 -32.81
N ALA A 306 6.21 -39.45 -32.10
CA ALA A 306 6.33 -39.37 -30.63
C ALA A 306 5.12 -38.64 -30.05
N ALA A 307 3.94 -39.24 -30.21
CA ALA A 307 2.71 -38.97 -29.47
C ALA A 307 1.93 -40.28 -29.35
#